data_AF-A0A8T5QSZ0-F1
#
_entry.id   AF-A0A8T5QSZ0-F1
#
_cell.length_a   1.000
_cell.length_b   1.000
_cell.length_c   1.000
_cell.angle_alpha   90.00
_cell.angle_beta   90.00
_cell.angle_gamma   90.00
#
_symmetry.space_group_name_H-M   'P 1'
#
loop_
_entity.id
_entity.type
_entity.pdbx_description
1 polymer ?
#
loop_
_entity_poly.entity_id
_entity_poly.type
_entity_poly.pdbx_seq_one_letter_code
_entity_poly.pdbx_strand_id
1 'polypeptide(L)'
;MVVSKFRKPNFFERVLLVLGIIVVIVGYFLIQKMVSVGGGLLSWESVQSLFLWLMVILLVIVLAANEALKEELKVVQKNQTEELGLIRKELQMMGRSRKRR
;
A
#
# COMPACT_ATOMS: atom_id res chain seq x y z
N MET A 1 11.91 6.81 -17.69
CA MET A 1 12.98 6.48 -16.72
C MET A 1 12.32 6.54 -15.34
N VAL A 2 11.96 5.38 -14.77
CA VAL A 2 11.32 5.31 -13.45
C VAL A 2 12.39 5.69 -12.44
N VAL A 3 12.37 6.95 -11.98
CA VAL A 3 13.25 7.40 -10.92
C VAL A 3 12.80 6.67 -9.66
N SER A 4 13.47 5.56 -9.34
CA SER A 4 13.44 4.93 -8.03
C SER A 4 14.09 5.87 -7.02
N LYS A 5 13.38 6.95 -6.68
CA LYS A 5 13.70 7.74 -5.49
C LYS A 5 13.55 6.79 -4.31
N PHE A 6 14.61 6.61 -3.54
CA PHE A 6 14.57 5.96 -2.23
C PHE A 6 13.43 6.58 -1.41
N ARG A 7 12.29 5.87 -1.39
CA ARG A 7 11.09 6.29 -0.70
C ARG A 7 11.30 6.07 0.79
N LYS A 8 11.06 7.10 1.59
CA LYS A 8 11.09 6.94 3.05
C LYS A 8 9.87 6.11 3.45
N PRO A 9 10.03 5.05 4.24
CA PRO A 9 8.92 4.22 4.65
C PRO A 9 7.94 5.04 5.48
N ASN A 10 6.71 5.12 4.99
CA ASN A 10 5.64 5.91 5.58
C ASN A 10 5.19 5.27 6.91
N PHE A 11 4.53 6.05 7.78
CA PHE A 11 4.00 5.54 9.06
C PHE A 11 3.10 4.32 8.84
N PHE A 12 2.26 4.36 7.79
CA PHE A 12 1.37 3.26 7.43
C PHE A 12 2.13 1.99 7.05
N GLU A 13 3.19 2.09 6.23
CA GLU A 13 4.02 0.94 5.88
C GLU A 13 4.67 0.31 7.10
N ARG A 14 5.18 1.12 8.04
CA ARG A 14 5.78 0.59 9.28
C ARG A 14 4.75 -0.15 10.12
N VAL A 15 3.56 0.41 10.29
CA VAL A 15 2.46 -0.21 11.03
C VAL A 15 2.02 -1.51 10.35
N LEU A 16 1.91 -1.51 9.01
CA LEU A 16 1.49 -2.66 8.23
C LEU A 16 2.54 -3.77 8.23
N LEU A 17 3.83 -3.42 8.27
CA LEU A 17 4.94 -4.37 8.42
C LEU A 17 4.90 -5.04 9.80
N VAL A 18 4.69 -4.26 10.87
CA VAL A 18 4.49 -4.81 12.23
C VAL A 18 3.26 -5.72 12.30
N LEU A 19 2.14 -5.29 11.72
CA LEU A 19 0.93 -6.10 11.60
C LEU A 19 1.17 -7.40 10.83
N GLY A 20 1.90 -7.34 9.71
CA GLY A 20 2.27 -8.51 8.92
C GLY A 20 3.07 -9.52 9.75
N ILE A 21 4.07 -9.06 10.51
CA ILE A 21 4.86 -9.91 11.40
C ILE A 21 3.97 -10.56 12.47
N ILE A 22 3.07 -9.77 13.09
CA ILE A 22 2.13 -10.29 14.10
C ILE A 22 1.24 -11.38 13.49
N VAL A 23 0.68 -11.16 12.29
CA VAL A 23 -0.17 -12.12 11.60
C VAL A 23 0.59 -13.42 11.28
N VAL A 24 1.86 -13.32 10.90
CA VAL A 24 2.69 -14.51 10.64
C VAL A 24 2.94 -15.30 11.92
N ILE A 25 3.35 -14.62 13.01
CA ILE A 25 3.66 -15.29 14.28
C ILE A 25 2.39 -15.90 14.90
N VAL A 26 1.32 -15.13 14.99
CA VAL A 26 0.06 -15.57 15.60
C VAL A 26 -0.58 -16.67 14.76
N GLY A 27 -0.61 -16.52 13.43
CA GLY A 27 -1.17 -17.53 12.56
C GLY A 27 -0.41 -18.86 12.62
N TYR A 28 0.93 -18.82 12.62
CA TYR A 28 1.74 -20.01 12.83
C TYR A 28 1.43 -20.68 14.17
N PHE A 29 1.37 -19.90 15.26
CA PHE A 29 1.07 -20.42 16.59
C PHE A 29 -0.32 -21.08 16.67
N LEU A 30 -1.33 -20.47 16.05
CA LEU A 30 -2.69 -21.01 16.03
C LEU A 30 -2.76 -22.33 15.24
N ILE A 31 -2.13 -22.39 14.06
CA ILE A 31 -2.09 -23.59 13.24
C ILE A 31 -1.34 -24.71 13.98
N GLN A 32 -0.19 -24.40 14.57
CA GLN A 32 0.60 -25.36 15.33
C GLN A 32 -0.20 -25.93 16.51
N LYS A 33 -0.94 -25.09 17.23
CA LYS A 33 -1.81 -25.52 18.33
C LYS A 33 -2.93 -26.45 17.84
N MET A 34 -3.56 -26.10 16.72
CA MET A 34 -4.64 -26.91 16.14
C MET A 34 -4.14 -28.30 15.73
N VAL A 35 -2.98 -28.38 15.07
CA VAL A 35 -2.37 -29.65 14.66
C VAL A 35 -1.92 -30.49 15.87
N SER A 36 -1.35 -29.84 16.89
CA SER A 36 -0.86 -30.54 18.09
C SER A 36 -1.99 -31.11 18.95
N VAL A 37 -3.12 -30.39 19.05
CA VAL A 37 -4.30 -30.85 19.82
C VAL A 37 -5.06 -31.96 19.07
N GLY A 38 -5.04 -31.95 17.73
CA GLY A 38 -5.68 -32.96 16.88
C GLY A 38 -4.91 -34.28 16.75
N GLY A 39 -3.87 -34.52 17.55
CA GLY A 39 -3.07 -35.75 17.51
C GLY A 39 -2.06 -35.82 16.36
N GLY A 40 -1.71 -34.68 15.75
CA GLY A 40 -0.70 -34.59 14.69
C GLY A 40 -1.20 -34.98 13.29
N LEU A 41 -2.46 -35.39 13.15
CA LEU A 41 -3.08 -35.62 11.85
C LEU A 41 -3.54 -34.29 11.24
N LEU A 42 -3.23 -34.08 9.96
CA LEU A 42 -3.77 -32.98 9.17
C LEU A 42 -5.28 -33.16 9.00
N SER A 43 -6.04 -32.53 9.89
CA SER A 43 -7.49 -32.46 9.75
C SER A 43 -7.88 -31.55 8.57
N TRP A 44 -9.06 -31.78 7.99
CA TRP A 44 -9.59 -30.91 6.94
C TRP A 44 -9.72 -29.45 7.40
N GLU A 45 -10.09 -29.24 8.67
CA GLU A 45 -10.18 -27.92 9.29
C GLU A 45 -8.82 -27.21 9.36
N SER A 46 -7.74 -27.97 9.60
CA SER A 46 -6.38 -27.44 9.61
C SER A 46 -5.94 -26.97 8.21
N VAL A 47 -6.31 -27.71 7.17
CA VAL A 47 -6.04 -27.33 5.77
C VAL A 47 -6.82 -26.06 5.39
N GLN A 48 -8.10 -25.99 5.75
CA GLN A 48 -8.92 -24.80 5.52
C GLN A 48 -8.36 -23.57 6.25
N SER A 49 -7.92 -23.75 7.50
CA SER A 49 -7.33 -22.68 8.31
C SER A 49 -6.00 -22.19 7.75
N LEU A 50 -5.15 -23.10 7.27
CA LEU A 50 -3.91 -22.78 6.54
C LEU A 50 -4.20 -21.96 5.28
N PHE A 51 -5.21 -22.37 4.50
CA PHE A 51 -5.60 -21.65 3.28
C PHE A 51 -6.09 -20.23 3.58
N LEU A 52 -6.96 -20.08 4.59
CA LEU A 52 -7.43 -18.78 5.05
C LEU A 52 -6.28 -17.90 5.58
N TRP A 53 -5.33 -18.48 6.30
CA TRP A 53 -4.16 -17.74 6.78
C TRP A 53 -3.29 -17.22 5.62
N LEU A 54 -3.05 -18.04 4.60
CA LEU A 54 -2.35 -17.61 3.38
C LEU A 54 -3.12 -16.49 2.65
N MET A 55 -4.44 -16.55 2.61
CA MET A 55 -5.29 -15.49 2.05
C MET A 55 -5.13 -14.18 2.82
N VAL A 56 -5.06 -14.21 4.16
CA VAL A 56 -4.81 -13.01 4.97
C VAL A 56 -3.44 -12.43 4.66
N ILE A 57 -2.39 -13.25 4.55
CA ILE A 57 -1.06 -12.79 4.17
C ILE A 57 -1.10 -12.09 2.80
N LEU A 58 -1.80 -12.68 1.83
CA LEU A 58 -1.96 -12.09 0.50
C LEU A 58 -2.68 -10.74 0.57
N LEU A 59 -3.75 -10.63 1.36
CA LEU A 59 -4.47 -9.37 1.55
C LEU A 59 -3.57 -8.29 2.18
N VAL A 60 -2.72 -8.64 3.15
CA VAL A 60 -1.75 -7.70 3.73
C VAL A 60 -0.78 -7.20 2.66
N ILE A 61 -0.28 -8.07 1.79
CA ILE A 61 0.61 -7.68 0.68
C ILE A 61 -0.11 -6.74 -0.30
N VAL A 62 -1.34 -7.08 -0.71
CA VAL A 62 -2.14 -6.23 -1.61
C VAL A 62 -2.42 -4.86 -0.98
N LEU A 63 -2.70 -4.82 0.32
CA LEU A 63 -2.92 -3.57 1.06
C LEU A 63 -1.67 -2.69 1.05
N ALA A 64 -0.48 -3.29 1.24
CA ALA A 64 0.79 -2.59 1.14
C ALA A 64 1.02 -1.99 -0.25
N ALA A 65 0.78 -2.78 -1.31
CA ALA A 65 0.91 -2.34 -2.69
C ALA A 65 -0.07 -1.19 -3.02
N ASN A 66 -1.32 -1.29 -2.55
CA ASN A 66 -2.32 -0.24 -2.76
C ASN A 66 -1.95 1.07 -2.08
N GLU A 67 -1.40 1.03 -0.86
CA GLU A 67 -0.93 2.26 -0.21
C GLU A 67 0.26 2.86 -0.96
N ALA A 68 1.15 2.02 -1.49
CA ALA A 68 2.26 2.49 -2.30
C ALA A 68 1.78 3.29 -3.53
N LEU A 69 0.82 2.72 -4.26
CA LEU A 69 0.20 3.35 -5.43
C LEU A 69 -0.56 4.64 -5.09
N LYS A 70 -1.28 4.69 -3.96
CA LYS A 70 -1.98 5.91 -3.53
C LYS A 70 -1.03 7.07 -3.27
N GLU A 71 0.13 6.80 -2.68
CA GLU A 71 1.13 7.83 -2.41
C GLU A 71 1.75 8.36 -3.71
N GLU A 72 2.06 7.48 -4.66
CA GLU A 72 2.52 7.89 -5.99
C GLU A 72 1.47 8.75 -6.70
N LEU A 73 0.19 8.35 -6.64
CA LEU A 73 -0.89 9.10 -7.25
C LEU A 73 -1.04 10.51 -6.65
N LYS A 74 -0.88 10.65 -5.32
CA LYS A 74 -0.89 11.97 -4.65
C LYS A 74 0.23 12.87 -5.14
N VAL A 75 1.42 12.33 -5.36
CA VAL A 75 2.56 13.10 -5.90
C VAL A 75 2.27 13.56 -7.32
N VAL A 76 1.75 12.67 -8.17
CA VAL A 76 1.37 13.01 -9.55
C VAL A 76 0.29 14.09 -9.57
N GLN A 77 -0.75 13.97 -8.74
CA GLN A 77 -1.83 14.94 -8.63
C GLN A 77 -1.33 16.32 -8.16
N LYS A 78 -0.40 16.36 -7.20
CA LYS A 78 0.22 17.61 -6.75
C LYS A 78 0.97 18.29 -7.89
N ASN A 79 1.80 17.54 -8.62
CA ASN A 79 2.56 18.07 -9.76
C ASN A 79 1.62 18.64 -10.84
N GLN A 80 0.56 17.91 -11.19
CA GLN A 80 -0.44 18.38 -12.16
C GLN A 80 -1.13 19.67 -11.69
N THR A 81 -1.44 19.79 -10.40
CA THR A 81 -2.08 20.99 -9.85
C THR A 81 -1.14 22.20 -9.90
N GLU A 82 0.14 22.00 -9.63
CA GLU A 82 1.16 23.05 -9.74
C GLU A 82 1.36 23.49 -11.20
N GLU A 83 1.45 22.55 -12.13
CA GLU A 83 1.55 22.83 -13.58
C GLU A 83 0.34 23.64 -14.09
N LEU A 84 -0.88 23.23 -13.74
CA LEU A 84 -2.10 23.98 -14.09
C LEU A 84 -2.11 25.39 -13.49
N GLY A 85 -1.57 25.55 -12.28
CA GLY A 85 -1.42 26.85 -11.63
C GLY A 85 -0.46 27.78 -12.40
N LEU A 86 0.65 27.24 -12.90
CA LEU A 86 1.61 27.99 -13.72
C LEU A 86 1.01 28.40 -15.05
N ILE A 87 0.35 27.47 -15.76
CA ILE A 87 -0.33 27.74 -17.03
C ILE A 87 -1.38 28.85 -16.87
N ARG A 88 -2.17 28.79 -15.78
CA ARG A 88 -3.17 29.84 -15.49
C ARG A 88 -2.54 31.21 -15.29
N LYS A 89 -1.39 31.29 -14.62
CA LYS A 89 -0.66 32.55 -14.43
C LYS A 89 -0.12 33.09 -15.76
N GLU A 90 0.43 32.23 -16.61
CA GLU A 90 0.92 32.62 -17.94
C GLU A 90 -0.21 33.17 -18.82
N LEU A 91 -1.37 32.51 -18.86
CA LEU A 91 -2.54 32.99 -19.60
C LEU A 91 -3.03 34.36 -19.11
N GLN A 92 -3.03 34.59 -17.80
CA GLN A 92 -3.39 35.90 -17.24
C GLN A 92 -2.39 36.99 -17.64
N MET A 93 -1.10 36.69 -17.65
CA MET A 93 -0.07 37.64 -18.10
C MET A 93 -0.19 37.95 -19.60
N MET A 94 -0.42 36.94 -20.45
CA MET A 94 -0.66 37.16 -21.88
C MET A 94 -1.91 38.00 -22.15
N GLY A 95 -3.01 37.74 -21.45
CA GLY A 95 -4.23 38.53 -21.56
C GLY A 95 -4.03 40.00 -21.18
N ARG A 96 -3.23 40.27 -20.13
CA ARG A 96 -2.84 41.64 -19.74
C ARG A 96 -1.96 42.32 -20.78
N SER A 97 -1.03 41.60 -21.42
CA SER A 97 -0.19 42.16 -22.48
C SER A 97 -0.98 42.51 -23.74
N ARG A 98 -2.00 41.71 -24.09
CA ARG A 98 -2.88 41.99 -25.24
C ARG A 98 -3.75 43.23 -25.05
N LYS A 99 -4.18 43.50 -23.81
CA LYS A 99 -5.06 44.64 -23.47
C LYS A 99 -4.32 45.99 -23.40
N ARG A 100 -2.97 45.97 -23.50
CA ARG A 100 -2.10 47.16 -23.48
C ARG A 100 -1.60 47.59 -24.87
N ARG A 101 -1.94 46.84 -25.93
CA ARG A 101 -1.77 47.23 -27.33
C ARG A 101 -3.13 47.66 -27.88
#